data_AF-A0A0B8PJD3-F1
#
_entry.id   AF-A0A0B8PJD3-F1
#
_cell.length_a   1.000
_cell.length_b   1.000
_cell.length_c   1.000
_cell.angle_alpha   90.00
_cell.angle_beta   90.00
_cell.angle_gamma   90.00
#
_symmetry.space_group_name_H-M   'P 1'
#
loop_
_entity.id
_entity.type
_entity.pdbx_description
1 polymer ?
#
loop_
_entity_poly.entity_id
_entity_poly.type
_entity_poly.pdbx_seq_one_letter_code
_entity_poly.pdbx_strand_id
1 'polypeptide(L)' 'MNSASIVLSVQKPSGHFTTCESIKGTYAKCSNLFSQMSTEYIDHGDLIYRVDLVDEKENIISRKMLRNVIEGDLFSFA' A
#
# COMPACT_ATOMS: atom_id res chain seq x y z
N MET A 1 13.98 14.22 -1.15
CA MET A 1 13.50 12.90 -1.59
C MET A 1 13.28 12.94 -3.09
N ASN A 2 14.21 12.39 -3.87
CA ASN A 2 14.07 12.34 -5.33
C ASN A 2 13.38 11.06 -5.80
N SER A 3 13.46 9.98 -5.00
CA SER A 3 12.76 8.73 -5.26
C SER A 3 11.89 8.32 -4.07
N ALA A 4 10.84 7.57 -4.37
CA ALA A 4 9.92 6.97 -3.41
C ALA A 4 9.33 5.70 -4.01
N SER A 5 8.69 4.88 -3.18
CA SER A 5 7.91 3.74 -3.65
C SER A 5 6.56 3.67 -2.94
N ILE A 6 5.57 3.11 -3.62
CA ILE A 6 4.32 2.67 -3.02
C ILE A 6 4.39 1.16 -2.90
N VAL A 7 4.18 0.61 -1.70
CA VAL A 7 4.32 -0.82 -1.40
C VAL A 7 2.97 -1.37 -0.93
N LEU A 8 2.43 -2.34 -1.65
CA LEU A 8 1.26 -3.12 -1.22
C LEU A 8 1.73 -4.31 -0.40
N SER A 9 1.15 -4.51 0.78
CA SER A 9 1.44 -5.65 1.66
C SER A 9 0.16 -6.27 2.20
N VAL A 10 0.19 -7.59 2.38
CA VAL A 10 -0.88 -8.37 3.02
C VAL A 10 -0.39 -8.95 4.35
N GLN A 11 -1.26 -8.96 5.35
CA GLN A 11 -1.02 -9.65 6.61
C GLN A 11 -1.26 -11.15 6.44
N LYS A 12 -0.23 -11.95 6.70
CA LYS A 12 -0.36 -13.40 6.81
C LYS A 12 -1.10 -13.78 8.10
N PRO A 13 -1.63 -15.02 8.21
CA PRO A 13 -2.23 -15.51 9.46
C PRO A 13 -1.30 -15.43 10.68
N SER A 14 0.02 -15.39 10.46
CA SER A 14 1.02 -15.17 11.51
C SER A 14 1.07 -13.74 12.08
N GLY A 15 0.29 -12.80 11.53
CA GLY A 15 0.28 -11.39 11.90
C GLY A 15 1.35 -10.55 11.18
N HIS A 16 2.30 -11.19 10.48
CA HIS A 16 3.35 -10.50 9.72
C HIS A 16 2.85 -10.00 8.36
N PHE A 17 3.28 -8.81 7.96
CA PHE A 17 3.03 -8.29 6.61
C PHE A 17 4.08 -8.80 5.64
N THR A 18 3.63 -9.25 4.47
CA THR A 18 4.49 -9.60 3.33
C THR A 18 4.15 -8.71 2.15
N THR A 19 5.18 -8.20 1.47
CA THR A 19 5.02 -7.39 0.26
C THR A 19 4.41 -8.22 -0.86
N CYS A 20 3.36 -7.70 -1.48
CA CYS A 20 2.73 -8.27 -2.67
C CYS A 20 3.31 -7.62 -3.93
N GLU A 21 3.34 -6.29 -3.96
CA GLU A 21 3.71 -5.50 -5.13
C GLU A 21 4.34 -4.16 -4.71
N SER A 22 5.14 -3.57 -5.59
CA SER A 22 5.69 -2.23 -5.37
C SER A 22 5.79 -1.42 -6.66
N ILE A 23 5.46 -0.13 -6.59
CA ILE A 23 5.61 0.85 -7.67
C ILE A 23 6.68 1.86 -7.24
N LYS A 24 7.75 1.97 -8.02
CA LYS A 24 8.84 2.94 -7.79
C LYS A 24 8.67 4.18 -8.67
N GLY A 25 9.07 5.34 -8.16
CA GLY A 25 9.01 6.59 -8.92
C GLY A 25 9.63 7.77 -8.18
N THR A 26 9.35 8.98 -8.68
CA THR A 26 9.67 10.20 -7.93
C THR A 26 8.73 10.36 -6.76
N TYR A 27 9.19 11.03 -5.69
CA TYR A 27 8.32 11.31 -4.54
C TYR A 27 7.03 12.03 -4.95
N ALA A 28 7.10 13.00 -5.87
CA ALA A 28 5.92 13.71 -6.35
C ALA A 28 4.90 12.78 -7.02
N LYS A 29 5.35 11.85 -7.89
CA LYS A 29 4.46 10.89 -8.56
C LYS A 29 3.85 9.92 -7.56
N CYS A 30 4.67 9.33 -6.70
CA CYS A 30 4.21 8.37 -5.70
C CYS A 30 3.27 9.03 -4.67
N SER A 31 3.58 10.24 -4.21
CA SER A 31 2.72 10.99 -3.28
C SER A 31 1.36 11.31 -3.90
N ASN A 32 1.32 11.73 -5.17
CA ASN A 32 0.07 12.00 -5.88
C ASN A 32 -0.76 10.73 -6.11
N LEU A 33 -0.15 9.63 -6.55
CA LEU A 33 -0.85 8.35 -6.70
C LEU A 33 -1.37 7.85 -5.34
N PHE A 34 -0.54 7.92 -4.31
CA PHE A 34 -0.90 7.49 -2.97
C PHE A 34 -2.05 8.31 -2.38
N SER A 35 -2.11 9.63 -2.64
CA SER A 35 -3.19 10.48 -2.13
C SER A 35 -4.55 10.10 -2.72
N GLN A 36 -4.58 9.65 -3.97
CA GLN A 36 -5.79 9.21 -4.68
C GLN A 36 -6.33 7.84 -4.22
N MET A 37 -5.52 7.03 -3.54
CA MET A 37 -5.97 5.74 -3.00
C MET A 37 -6.97 5.94 -1.84
N SER A 38 -8.11 5.26 -1.86
CA SER A 38 -9.11 5.37 -0.80
C SER A 38 -8.54 4.97 0.57
N THR A 39 -8.82 5.78 1.60
CA THR A 39 -8.58 5.45 3.02
C THR A 39 -9.86 4.89 3.60
N GLU A 40 -9.95 3.58 3.80
CA GLU A 40 -11.12 2.99 4.44
C GLU A 40 -10.71 1.97 5.50
N TYR A 41 -11.19 2.20 6.72
CA TYR A 41 -10.92 1.43 7.93
C TYR A 41 -11.66 0.08 7.87
N ILE A 42 -10.99 -1.02 8.23
CA ILE A 42 -11.63 -2.34 8.34
C ILE A 42 -11.93 -2.61 9.81
N ASP A 43 -13.21 -2.87 10.12
CA ASP A 43 -13.63 -3.46 11.41
C ASP A 43 -13.62 -5.00 11.35
N HIS A 44 -13.88 -5.60 10.16
CA HIS A 44 -13.95 -7.06 9.95
C HIS A 44 -13.46 -7.53 8.56
N GLY A 45 -12.54 -8.52 8.54
CA GLY A 45 -12.04 -9.23 7.35
C GLY A 45 -10.88 -10.18 7.70
N ASP A 46 -10.77 -11.32 7.02
CA ASP A 46 -9.75 -12.37 7.34
C ASP A 46 -8.32 -11.96 6.93
N LEU A 47 -8.18 -11.04 5.96
CA LEU A 47 -6.91 -10.56 5.45
C LEU A 47 -6.84 -9.05 5.52
N ILE A 48 -5.75 -8.55 6.09
CA ILE A 48 -5.49 -7.12 6.22
C ILE A 48 -4.50 -6.70 5.15
N TYR A 49 -4.96 -5.88 4.20
CA TYR A 49 -4.11 -5.26 3.18
C TYR A 49 -3.76 -3.84 3.60
N ARG A 50 -2.53 -3.42 3.28
CA ARG A 50 -2.08 -2.06 3.47
C ARG A 50 -1.20 -1.59 2.33
N VAL A 51 -1.21 -0.28 2.12
CA VAL A 51 -0.32 0.41 1.20
C VAL A 51 0.53 1.39 1.98
N ASP A 52 1.85 1.28 1.80
CA ASP A 52 2.84 2.15 2.42
C ASP A 52 3.51 3.02 1.34
N LEU A 53 3.51 4.34 1.52
CA LEU A 53 4.41 5.25 0.80
C LEU A 53 5.74 5.26 1.54
N VAL A 54 6.81 4.81 0.89
CA VAL A 54 8.15 4.73 1.47
C VAL A 54 9.13 5.63 0.74
N ASP A 55 10.14 6.11 1.46
CA ASP A 55 11.24 6.88 0.89
C ASP A 55 12.31 5.99 0.24
N GLU A 56 13.38 6.62 -0.27
CA GLU A 56 14.51 5.94 -0.90
C GLU A 56 15.34 5.05 0.03
N LYS A 57 15.14 5.16 1.34
CA LYS A 57 15.75 4.34 2.39
C LYS A 57 14.76 3.32 2.96
N GLU A 58 13.62 3.13 2.30
CA GLU A 58 12.52 2.25 2.70
C GLU A 58 11.87 2.65 4.04
N ASN A 59 12.04 3.90 4.49
CA ASN A 59 11.30 4.41 5.63
C ASN A 59 9.86 4.69 5.24
N ILE A 60 8.91 4.27 6.07
CA ILE A 60 7.48 4.55 5.86
C ILE A 60 7.22 6.03 6.12
N ILE A 61 6.79 6.74 5.09
CA ILE A 61 6.36 8.13 5.15
C ILE A 61 4.87 8.21 5.53
N SER A 62 4.04 7.35 4.92
CA SER A 62 2.60 7.31 5.16
C SER A 62 2.05 5.92 4.89
N ARG A 63 0.94 5.58 5.56
CA ARG A 63 0.28 4.26 5.48
C ARG A 63 -1.23 4.42 5.28
N LYS A 64 -1.81 3.57 4.44
CA LYS A 64 -3.26 3.40 4.27
C LYS A 64 -3.61 1.92 4.39
N MET A 65 -4.72 1.61 5.06
CA MET A 65 -5.29 0.26 5.09
C MET A 65 -6.32 0.14 3.95
N LEU A 66 -6.40 -1.02 3.30
CA LEU A 66 -7.31 -1.27 2.18
C LEU A 66 -8.44 -2.20 2.60
N ARG A 67 -9.69 -1.87 2.24
CA ARG A 67 -10.91 -2.67 2.49
C ARG A 67 -11.03 -3.86 1.52
N ASN A 68 -11.65 -4.96 1.98
CA ASN A 68 -12.29 -6.03 1.19
C ASN A 68 -11.59 -6.38 -0.13
N VAL A 69 -10.28 -6.58 -0.11
CA VAL A 69 -9.58 -7.13 -1.27
C VAL A 69 -9.92 -8.62 -1.30
N ILE A 70 -10.81 -9.00 -2.20
CA ILE A 70 -11.11 -10.41 -2.49
C ILE A 70 -10.04 -10.90 -3.46
N GLU A 71 -9.61 -12.15 -3.33
CA GLU A 71 -8.68 -12.77 -4.28
C GLU A 71 -9.25 -12.67 -5.71
N GLY A 72 -8.59 -11.88 -6.57
CA GLY A 72 -9.06 -11.56 -7.93
C GLY A 72 -9.41 -10.09 -8.17
N ASP A 73 -9.46 -9.26 -7.13
CA ASP A 73 -9.61 -7.81 -7.31
C ASP A 73 -8.38 -7.22 -8.01
N LEU A 74 -8.63 -6.56 -9.14
CA LEU A 74 -7.59 -5.90 -9.93
C LEU A 74 -7.29 -4.53 -9.33
N PHE A 75 -6.06 -4.35 -8.85
CA PHE A 75 -5.51 -3.03 -8.54
C PHE A 75 -5.22 -2.31 -9.86
N SER A 76 -6.17 -1.49 -10.33
CA SER A 76 -5.92 -0.57 -11.43
C SER A 76 -5.34 0.73 -10.89
N PHE A 77 -4.10 1.02 -11.24
CA PHE A 77 -3.49 2.33 -11.02
C PHE A 77 -3.68 3.15 -12.31
N ALA A 78 -4.47 4.22 -12.23
CA ALA A 78 -4.68 5.17 -13.33
C ALA A 78 -3.47 6.09 -13.55
#